data_AF-A0A7X6Q4G4-F1
#
_entry.id   AF-A0A7X6Q4G4-F1
#
_cell.length_a   1.000
_cell.length_b   1.000
_cell.length_c   1.000
_cell.angle_alpha   90.00
_cell.angle_beta   90.00
_cell.angle_gamma   90.00
#
_symmetry.space_group_name_H-M   'P 1'
#
loop_
_entity.id
_entity.type
_entity.pdbx_description
1 polymer ?
#
loop_
_entity_poly.entity_id
_entity_poly.type
_entity_poly.pdbx_seq_one_letter_code
_entity_poly.pdbx_strand_id
1 'polypeptide(L)'
;MKYKGTFIKFALLGVLASLAACGSPKPGTSVLSGTVNRCTIAPQSCIHEGRYESGERIYAEREAAALNRQQLERMRGGYGFFN
;
A
#
# COMPACT_ATOMS: atom_id res chain seq x y z
N MET A 1 -36.46 -20.10 15.89
CA MET A 1 -35.91 -18.91 15.17
C MET A 1 -34.78 -18.18 15.92
N LYS A 2 -34.01 -18.84 16.80
CA LYS A 2 -32.92 -18.19 17.57
C LYS A 2 -31.56 -18.20 16.84
N TYR A 3 -31.34 -19.17 15.96
CA TYR A 3 -30.05 -19.37 15.26
C TYR A 3 -29.77 -18.34 14.16
N LYS A 4 -30.82 -17.80 13.49
CA LYS A 4 -30.67 -16.82 12.41
C LYS A 4 -30.11 -15.48 12.92
N GLY A 5 -30.59 -15.00 14.07
CA GLY A 5 -30.10 -13.77 14.67
C GLY A 5 -28.66 -13.89 15.18
N THR A 6 -28.31 -15.04 15.77
CA THR A 6 -26.93 -15.29 16.21
C THR A 6 -25.97 -15.42 15.03
N PHE A 7 -26.39 -16.06 13.93
CA PHE A 7 -25.59 -16.17 12.71
C PHE A 7 -25.30 -14.80 12.06
N ILE A 8 -26.29 -13.91 12.01
CA ILE A 8 -26.11 -12.55 11.49
C ILE A 8 -25.10 -11.75 12.32
N LYS A 9 -25.10 -11.90 13.65
CA LYS A 9 -24.12 -11.24 14.53
C LYS A 9 -22.69 -11.71 14.25
N PHE A 10 -22.50 -13.02 14.07
CA PHE A 10 -21.19 -13.57 13.73
C PHE A 10 -20.73 -13.18 12.31
N ALA A 11 -21.65 -13.12 11.35
CA ALA A 11 -21.34 -12.65 10.00
C ALA A 11 -20.90 -11.17 10.00
N LEU A 12 -21.58 -10.30 10.77
CA LEU A 12 -21.21 -8.89 10.90
C LEU A 12 -19.84 -8.72 11.59
N LEU A 13 -19.56 -9.49 12.63
CA LEU A 13 -18.25 -9.48 13.29
C LEU A 13 -17.11 -9.94 12.36
N GLY A 14 -17.36 -10.95 11.52
CA GLY A 14 -16.38 -11.43 10.54
C GLY A 14 -16.08 -10.41 9.42
N VAL A 15 -17.10 -9.69 8.96
CA VAL A 15 -16.91 -8.62 7.95
C VAL A 15 -16.15 -7.43 8.55
N LEU A 16 -16.43 -7.02 9.78
CA LEU A 16 -15.65 -5.95 10.43
C LEU A 16 -14.17 -6.34 10.63
N ALA A 17 -13.90 -7.59 10.99
CA ALA A 17 -12.53 -8.06 11.19
C ALA A 17 -11.70 -8.10 9.89
N SER A 18 -12.33 -8.37 8.75
CA SER A 18 -11.63 -8.48 7.46
C SER A 18 -11.25 -7.12 6.85
N LEU A 19 -11.99 -6.05 7.14
CA LEU A 19 -11.65 -4.69 6.71
C LEU A 19 -10.37 -4.14 7.37
N ALA A 20 -9.98 -4.64 8.54
CA ALA A 20 -8.74 -4.24 9.22
C ALA A 20 -7.47 -4.89 8.63
N ALA A 21 -7.62 -5.96 7.83
CA ALA A 21 -6.49 -6.72 7.29
C ALA A 21 -5.99 -6.21 5.92
N CYS A 22 -6.66 -5.24 5.31
CA CYS A 22 -6.29 -4.75 3.97
C CYS A 22 -5.16 -3.68 3.97
N GLY A 23 -4.54 -3.41 5.12
CA GLY A 23 -3.45 -2.44 5.30
C GLY A 23 -2.17 -3.00 5.92
N SER A 24 -2.08 -4.32 6.13
CA SER A 24 -0.93 -4.92 6.80
C SER A 24 0.33 -4.84 5.92
N PRO A 25 1.46 -4.32 6.44
CA PRO A 25 2.74 -4.41 5.73
C PRO A 25 3.15 -5.87 5.57
N LYS A 26 3.67 -6.23 4.40
CA LYS A 26 4.10 -7.59 4.07
C LYS A 26 5.15 -8.09 5.09
N PRO A 27 5.06 -9.36 5.56
CA PRO A 27 6.11 -9.95 6.37
C PRO A 27 7.35 -10.15 5.48
N GLY A 28 8.41 -9.41 5.79
CA GLY A 28 9.65 -9.40 4.99
C GLY A 28 10.29 -8.01 4.87
N THR A 29 9.55 -6.93 5.13
CA THR A 29 10.16 -5.62 5.34
C THR A 29 10.67 -5.58 6.77
N SER A 30 12.00 -5.58 6.95
CA SER A 30 12.66 -5.26 8.21
C SER A 30 11.95 -4.06 8.84
N VAL A 31 11.23 -4.29 9.93
CA VAL A 31 10.76 -3.24 10.83
C VAL A 31 12.02 -2.64 11.40
N LEU A 32 12.58 -1.67 10.67
CA LEU A 32 13.49 -0.71 11.26
C LEU A 32 12.68 -0.10 12.40
N SER A 33 13.10 -0.37 13.62
CA SER A 33 12.65 0.36 14.80
C SER A 33 12.75 1.86 14.50
N GLY A 34 11.64 2.52 14.18
CA GLY A 34 11.67 3.86 13.61
C GLY A 34 10.29 4.47 13.53
N THR A 35 9.90 5.11 14.63
CA THR A 35 8.90 6.18 14.77
C THR A 35 7.68 6.13 13.85
N VAL A 36 6.51 5.93 14.46
CA VAL A 36 5.22 6.26 13.86
C VAL A 36 5.30 7.69 13.32
N ASN A 37 5.44 7.83 12.00
CA ASN A 37 5.65 9.13 11.36
C ASN A 37 4.28 9.68 10.89
N ARG A 38 4.23 10.97 10.60
CA ARG A 38 2.97 11.60 10.19
C ARG A 38 2.40 10.99 8.90
N CYS A 39 3.27 10.45 8.05
CA CYS A 39 2.88 9.81 6.79
C CYS A 39 2.24 8.44 6.99
N THR A 40 2.58 7.69 8.05
CA THR A 40 1.94 6.41 8.35
C THR A 40 0.56 6.58 8.97
N ILE A 41 0.38 7.60 9.82
CA ILE A 41 -0.92 7.89 10.46
C ILE A 41 -1.85 8.65 9.51
N ALA A 42 -1.32 9.61 8.76
CA ALA A 42 -2.07 10.47 7.86
C ALA A 42 -1.33 10.60 6.53
N PRO A 43 -1.51 9.66 5.58
CA PRO A 43 -0.81 9.66 4.30
C PRO A 43 -0.97 10.96 3.51
N GLN A 44 -2.17 11.55 3.58
CA GLN A 44 -2.51 12.82 2.94
C GLN A 44 -1.60 13.97 3.38
N SER A 45 -1.05 13.91 4.60
CA SER A 45 -0.14 14.94 5.10
C SER A 45 1.24 14.93 4.44
N CYS A 46 1.57 13.89 3.69
CA CYS A 46 2.85 13.72 3.00
C CYS A 46 2.72 13.59 1.49
N ILE A 47 1.49 13.50 0.96
CA ILE A 47 1.24 13.51 -0.47
C ILE A 47 1.33 14.97 -0.93
N HIS A 48 2.29 15.27 -1.80
CA HIS A 48 2.33 16.56 -2.48
C HIS A 48 1.26 16.57 -3.57
N GLU A 49 0.18 17.32 -3.31
CA GLU A 49 -0.88 17.56 -4.28
C GLU A 49 -0.61 18.88 -5.02
N GLY A 50 -0.74 18.88 -6.35
CA GLY A 50 -0.55 20.10 -7.14
C GLY A 50 -0.16 19.85 -8.59
N ARG A 51 -0.07 20.94 -9.37
CA ARG A 51 0.55 20.91 -10.70
C ARG A 51 2.07 20.89 -10.54
N TYR A 52 2.76 20.33 -11.51
CA TYR A 52 4.21 20.45 -11.61
C TYR A 52 4.65 21.92 -11.54
N GLU A 53 5.81 22.16 -10.92
CA GLU A 53 6.47 23.45 -11.01
C GLU A 53 6.86 23.77 -12.46
N SER A 54 7.10 25.05 -12.75
CA SER A 54 7.49 25.50 -14.08
C SER A 54 8.77 24.79 -14.55
N GLY A 55 8.69 24.03 -15.64
CA GLY A 55 9.80 23.27 -16.20
C GLY A 55 10.06 21.90 -15.54
N GLU A 56 9.43 21.60 -14.40
CA GLU A 56 9.64 20.35 -13.65
C GLU A 56 9.02 19.14 -14.36
N ARG A 57 7.90 19.35 -15.05
CA ARG A 57 7.12 18.27 -15.70
C ARG A 57 7.97 17.31 -16.54
N ILE A 58 8.87 17.85 -17.37
CA ILE A 58 9.71 17.04 -18.26
C ILE A 58 10.66 16.15 -17.45
N TYR A 59 11.23 16.69 -16.37
CA TYR A 59 12.11 15.95 -15.48
C TYR A 59 11.34 14.87 -14.72
N ALA A 60 10.20 15.23 -14.12
CA ALA A 60 9.36 14.31 -13.36
C ALA A 60 8.86 13.14 -14.20
N GLU A 61 8.38 13.39 -15.42
CA GLU A 61 7.90 12.33 -16.32
C GLU A 61 9.05 11.41 -16.79
N ARG A 62 10.24 11.98 -17.08
CA ARG A 62 11.42 11.21 -17.47
C ARG A 62 11.89 10.28 -16.35
N GLU A 63 11.96 10.81 -15.13
CA GLU A 63 12.40 10.07 -13.97
C GLU A 63 11.39 8.98 -13.59
N ALA A 64 10.10 9.30 -13.62
CA ALA A 64 9.03 8.31 -13.42
C ALA A 64 9.13 7.15 -14.43
N ALA A 65 9.41 7.45 -15.70
CA ALA A 65 9.62 6.42 -16.72
C ALA A 65 10.87 5.57 -16.43
N ALA A 66 11.95 6.15 -15.93
CA ALA A 66 13.16 5.43 -15.54
C ALA A 66 12.90 4.47 -14.37
N LEU A 67 12.22 4.95 -13.33
CA LEU A 67 11.84 4.14 -12.19
C LEU A 67 10.90 2.99 -12.59
N ASN A 68 9.92 3.23 -13.45
CA ASN A 68 9.02 2.17 -13.93
C ASN A 68 9.77 1.04 -14.65
N ARG A 69 10.81 1.36 -15.43
CA ARG A 69 11.66 0.34 -16.07
C ARG A 69 12.44 -0.48 -15.05
N GLN A 70 13.05 0.17 -14.06
CA GLN A 70 13.76 -0.52 -12.98
C GLN A 70 12.83 -1.44 -12.18
N GLN A 71 11.60 -0.99 -11.89
CA GLN A 71 10.60 -1.81 -11.21
C GLN A 71 10.19 -3.01 -12.07
N LEU A 72 10.03 -2.83 -13.38
CA LEU A 72 9.76 -3.94 -14.31
C LEU A 72 10.89 -4.97 -14.31
N GLU A 73 12.14 -4.54 -14.28
CA GLU A 73 13.31 -5.43 -14.16
C GLU A 73 13.29 -6.20 -12.84
N ARG A 74 12.99 -5.54 -11.71
CA ARG A 74 12.84 -6.22 -10.41
C ARG A 74 11.70 -7.24 -10.42
N MET A 75 10.56 -6.90 -11.00
CA MET A 75 9.43 -7.82 -11.14
C MET A 75 9.81 -9.05 -11.97
N ARG A 76 10.52 -8.85 -13.08
CA ARG A 76 11.04 -9.93 -13.93
C ARG A 76 12.06 -10.82 -13.20
N GLY A 77 12.97 -10.22 -12.43
CA GLY A 77 13.93 -10.96 -11.59
C GLY A 77 13.26 -11.75 -10.46
N GLY A 78 12.12 -11.28 -9.94
CA GLY A 78 11.34 -11.98 -8.92
C GLY A 78 10.64 -13.24 -9.44
N TYR A 79 10.18 -13.26 -10.71
CA TYR A 79 9.56 -14.45 -11.31
C TYR A 79 10.56 -15.59 -11.57
N GLY A 80 11.86 -15.31 -11.68
CA GLY A 80 12.90 -16.32 -11.84
C GLY A 80 13.32 -17.02 -10.53
N PHE A 81 12.88 -16.53 -9.37
CA PHE A 81 13.18 -17.14 -8.06
C PHE A 81 12.11 -18.15 -7.60
N PHE A 82 11.01 -18.29 -8.37
CA PHE A 82 9.91 -19.22 -8.11
C PHE A 82 9.80 -20.33 -9.17
N ASN A 83 10.81 -20.53 -10.02
CA ASN A 83 10.87 -21.63 -10.98
C ASN A 83 12.11 -22.50 -10.74
#